data_AF-A0A1R4GZZ7-F1
#
_entry.id   AF-A0A1R4GZZ7-F1
#
_cell.length_a   1.000
_cell.length_b   1.000
_cell.length_c   1.000
_cell.angle_alpha   90.00
_cell.angle_beta   90.00
_cell.angle_gamma   90.00
#
_symmetry.space_group_name_H-M   'P 1'
#
loop_
_entity.id
_entity.type
_entity.pdbx_description
1 polymer ?
#
loop_
_entity_poly.entity_id
_entity_poly.type
_entity_poly.pdbx_seq_one_letter_code
_entity_poly.pdbx_strand_id
1 'polypeptide(L)' 'MRMVHDQKQILTVPNHAELDSGTCKAIMRQASRYISSHELYSHFYSE' A
#
# COMPACT_ATOMS: atom_id res chain seq x y z
N MET A 1 12.04 0.45 -3.36
CA MET A 1 12.33 0.58 -1.91
C MET A 1 12.54 2.06 -1.59
N ARG A 2 11.81 2.63 -0.61
CA ARG A 2 11.89 4.07 -0.30
C ARG A 2 12.89 4.33 0.82
N MET A 3 13.84 5.23 0.56
CA MET A 3 14.72 5.82 1.57
C MET A 3 14.21 7.22 1.92
N VAL A 4 14.06 7.51 3.21
CA VAL A 4 13.74 8.86 3.72
C VAL A 4 14.71 9.13 4.86
N HIS A 5 15.53 10.18 4.76
CA HIS A 5 16.61 10.49 5.72
C HIS A 5 17.54 9.29 6.00
N ASP A 6 17.96 8.58 4.96
CA ASP A 6 18.76 7.35 5.04
C ASP A 6 18.14 6.20 5.85
N GLN A 7 16.83 6.26 6.13
CA GLN A 7 16.07 5.18 6.76
C GLN A 7 15.21 4.45 5.73
N LYS A 8 15.28 3.11 5.77
CA LYS A 8 14.39 2.24 4.99
C LYS A 8 12.99 2.32 5.56
N GLN A 9 12.02 2.77 4.77
CA GLN A 9 10.62 2.68 5.17
C GLN A 9 10.09 1.27 4.89
N ILE A 10 9.68 0.58 5.95
CA ILE A 10 9.03 -0.73 5.90
C ILE A 10 7.57 -0.53 6.27
N LEU A 11 6.67 -0.97 5.39
CA LEU A 11 5.25 -1.01 5.68
C LEU A 11 4.92 -2.37 6.27
N THR A 12 4.67 -2.41 7.58
CA THR A 12 4.21 -3.63 8.25
C THR A 12 2.69 -3.66 8.18
N VAL A 13 2.14 -4.61 7.43
CA VAL A 13 0.69 -4.83 7.36
C VAL A 13 0.40 -6.09 8.18
N PRO A 14 -0.30 -5.97 9.31
CA PRO A 14 -0.66 -7.15 10.10
C PRO A 14 -1.63 -8.04 9.31
N ASN A 15 -1.46 -9.36 9.44
CA ASN A 15 -2.31 -10.35 8.79
C ASN A 15 -3.65 -10.45 9.53
N HIS A 16 -4.55 -9.52 9.25
CA HIS A 16 -5.91 -9.50 9.77
C HIS A 16 -6.89 -9.99 8.72
N ALA A 17 -7.99 -10.61 9.16
CA ALA A 17 -9.07 -11.04 8.28
C ALA A 17 -9.71 -9.86 7.52
N GLU A 18 -9.68 -8.68 8.13
CA GLU A 18 -10.17 -7.44 7.55
C GLU A 18 -9.20 -6.30 7.90
N LEU A 19 -8.98 -5.40 6.95
CA LEU A 19 -8.19 -4.18 7.13
C LEU A 19 -9.11 -2.99 7.02
N ASP A 20 -8.87 -1.98 7.86
CA ASP A 20 -9.58 -0.72 7.75
C ASP A 20 -9.38 -0.09 6.36
N SER A 21 -10.46 0.44 5.78
CA SER A 21 -10.43 1.02 4.43
C SER A 21 -9.43 2.17 4.28
N GLY A 22 -9.18 2.94 5.35
CA GLY A 22 -8.17 3.99 5.39
C GLY A 22 -6.75 3.43 5.29
N THR A 23 -6.51 2.27 5.91
CA THR A 23 -5.24 1.53 5.80
C THR A 23 -5.01 1.05 4.37
N CYS A 24 -6.02 0.42 3.74
CA CYS A 24 -5.95 0.00 2.34
C CYS A 24 -5.65 1.17 1.39
N LYS A 25 -6.33 2.31 1.57
CA LYS A 25 -6.08 3.54 0.79
C LYS A 25 -4.65 4.07 0.99
N ALA A 26 -4.12 4.03 2.21
CA ALA A 26 -2.76 4.47 2.50
C ALA A 26 -1.72 3.56 1.82
N ILE A 27 -1.91 2.24 1.88
CA ILE A 27 -1.05 1.27 1.20
C ILE A 27 -1.08 1.52 -0.31
N MET A 28 -2.27 1.64 -0.93
CA MET A 28 -2.37 1.88 -2.37
C MET A 28 -1.67 3.19 -2.78
N ARG A 29 -1.84 4.28 -2.01
CA ARG A 29 -1.16 5.56 -2.28
C ARG A 29 0.37 5.46 -2.15
N GLN A 30 0.89 4.60 -1.29
CA GLN A 30 2.34 4.39 -1.18
C GLN A 30 2.87 3.50 -2.30
N ALA A 31 2.14 2.45 -2.65
CA ALA A 31 2.49 1.51 -3.72
C ALA A 31 2.42 2.15 -5.11
N SER A 32 1.47 3.08 -5.33
CA SER A 32 1.26 3.75 -6.61
C SER A 32 2.44 4.60 -7.09
N ARG A 33 3.42 4.84 -6.21
CA ARG A 33 4.69 5.49 -6.55
C ARG A 33 5.67 4.58 -7.30
N TYR A 34 5.42 3.28 -7.29
CA TYR A 34 6.32 2.25 -7.85
C TYR A 34 5.62 1.37 -8.88
N ILE A 35 4.32 1.15 -8.73
CA ILE A 35 3.47 0.37 -9.62
C ILE A 35 2.31 1.28 -10.04
N SER A 36 1.83 1.18 -11.28
CA SER A 36 0.73 2.02 -11.73
C SER A 36 -0.54 1.76 -10.90
N SER A 37 -1.34 2.80 -10.64
CA SER A 37 -2.61 2.63 -9.91
C SER A 37 -3.57 1.66 -10.62
N HIS A 38 -3.49 1.57 -11.96
CA HIS A 38 -4.29 0.65 -12.75
C HIS A 38 -3.98 -0.81 -12.44
N GLU A 39 -2.70 -1.17 -12.36
CA GLU A 39 -2.27 -2.52 -11.95
C GLU A 39 -2.63 -2.83 -10.50
N LEU A 40 -2.60 -1.83 -9.61
CA LEU A 40 -2.92 -2.03 -8.21
C LEU A 40 -4.42 -2.16 -7.94
N TYR A 41 -5.28 -1.58 -8.78
CA TYR A 41 -6.72 -1.46 -8.49
C TYR A 41 -7.38 -2.81 -8.20
N SER A 42 -7.12 -3.82 -9.03
CA SER A 42 -7.68 -5.17 -8.89
C SER A 42 -7.27 -5.90 -7.61
N HIS A 43 -6.22 -5.44 -6.93
CA HIS A 43 -5.77 -6.00 -5.66
C HIS A 43 -6.40 -5.32 -4.43
N PHE A 44 -6.96 -4.12 -4.59
CA PHE A 44 -7.49 -3.32 -3.48
C PHE A 44 -9.01 -3.11 -3.55
N TYR A 45 -9.62 -3.24 -4.74
CA TYR A 45 -11.04 -3.02 -4.97
C TYR A 45 -11.61 -4.20 -5.74
N SER A 46 -12.79 -4.65 -5.33
CA SER A 46 -13.50 -5.80 -5.90
C SER A 46 -14.85 -5.43 -6.51
N GLU A 47 -15.03 -4.15 -6.89
CA GLU A 47 -16.21 -3.72 -7.65
C GLU A 47 -16.30 -4.43 -9.00
#